data_AF-A0A9X8QST8-F1
#
_entry.id   AF-A0A9X8QST8-F1
#
_cell.length_a   1.000
_cell.length_b   1.000
_cell.length_c   1.000
_cell.angle_alpha   90.00
_cell.angle_beta   90.00
_cell.angle_gamma   90.00
#
_symmetry.space_group_name_H-M   'P 1'
#
loop_
_entity.id
_entity.type
_entity.pdbx_description
1 polymer ?
#
loop_
_entity_poly.entity_id
_entity_poly.type
_entity_poly.pdbx_seq_one_letter_code
_entity_poly.pdbx_strand_id
1 'polypeptide(L)' 'MTHLNSGSSTPGTVKYATWWSPCDEQILPHSSTPLDGALNTRTACLKHNDLLGDVTVFQQVRSFLSGEGRAAQG' A
#
# COMPACT_ATOMS: atom_id res chain seq x y z
N MET A 1 -3.37 -21.44 5.31
CA MET A 1 -3.29 -20.26 4.41
C MET A 1 -1.92 -20.21 3.72
N THR A 2 -1.39 -21.35 3.23
CA THR A 2 -0.05 -21.41 2.63
C THR A 2 -0.07 -21.26 1.12
N HIS A 3 -1.17 -21.62 0.46
CA HIS A 3 -1.23 -21.61 -1.00
C HIS A 3 -1.26 -20.19 -1.60
N LEU A 4 -1.96 -19.23 -0.99
CA LEU A 4 -2.06 -17.88 -1.56
C LEU A 4 -0.70 -17.16 -1.57
N ASN A 5 0.10 -17.35 -0.52
CA ASN A 5 1.40 -16.68 -0.33
C ASN A 5 2.58 -17.59 -0.68
N SER A 6 2.38 -18.70 -1.41
CA SER A 6 3.47 -19.63 -1.75
C SER A 6 4.40 -19.11 -2.84
N GLY A 7 4.00 -18.06 -3.57
CA GLY A 7 4.78 -17.45 -4.64
C GLY A 7 5.05 -15.96 -4.39
N SER A 8 5.48 -15.26 -5.44
CA SER A 8 5.67 -13.80 -5.41
C SER A 8 4.38 -13.10 -4.97
N SER A 9 4.49 -12.15 -4.05
CA SER A 9 3.38 -11.29 -3.63
C SER A 9 3.02 -10.23 -4.67
N THR A 10 3.86 -10.04 -5.69
CA THR A 10 3.63 -9.13 -6.83
C THR A 10 3.89 -9.85 -8.16
N PRO A 11 3.02 -10.77 -8.60
CA PRO A 11 3.23 -11.55 -9.82
C PRO A 11 2.94 -10.75 -11.11
N GLY A 12 3.72 -10.98 -12.18
CA GLY A 12 3.47 -10.37 -13.49
C GLY A 12 4.10 -8.98 -13.68
N THR A 13 3.72 -8.29 -14.76
CA THR A 13 4.37 -7.04 -15.21
C THR A 13 3.62 -5.76 -14.85
N VAL A 14 2.65 -5.86 -13.92
CA VAL A 14 1.90 -4.70 -13.42
C VAL A 14 2.60 -4.06 -12.24
N LYS A 15 2.26 -2.79 -11.95
CA LYS A 15 2.77 -2.08 -10.77
C LYS A 15 1.89 -2.40 -9.56
N TYR A 16 2.52 -2.61 -8.41
CA TYR A 16 1.86 -2.86 -7.14
C TYR A 16 2.15 -1.74 -6.15
N ALA A 17 1.16 -1.40 -5.32
CA ALA A 17 1.33 -0.44 -4.23
C ALA A 17 0.43 -0.82 -3.04
N THR A 18 0.88 -0.46 -1.84
CA THR A 18 0.11 -0.63 -0.61
C THR A 18 0.09 0.69 0.17
N TRP A 19 -1.00 0.92 0.89
CA TRP A 19 -1.14 1.96 1.89
C TRP A 19 -1.56 1.28 3.19
N TRP A 20 -0.78 1.47 4.24
CA TRP A 20 -1.02 0.81 5.53
C TRP A 20 -0.82 1.81 6.67
N SER A 21 -1.48 1.58 7.79
CA SER A 21 -1.45 2.48 8.94
C SER A 21 -0.81 1.82 10.15
N PRO A 22 0.02 2.53 10.92
CA PRO A 22 0.49 2.07 12.23
C PRO A 22 -0.61 2.07 13.32
N CYS A 23 -1.81 2.54 12.99
CA CYS A 23 -2.97 2.57 13.89
C CYS A 23 -4.14 1.74 13.35
N ASP A 24 -3.89 0.90 12.35
CA ASP A 24 -4.88 -0.04 11.84
C ASP A 24 -5.26 -1.04 12.94
N GLU A 25 -6.51 -0.99 13.38
CA GLU A 25 -7.01 -1.82 14.48
C GLU A 25 -7.48 -3.22 14.02
N GLN A 26 -7.46 -3.51 12.71
CA GLN A 26 -7.94 -4.77 12.14
C GLN A 26 -6.80 -5.65 11.61
N ILE A 27 -5.81 -5.06 10.94
CA ILE A 27 -4.66 -5.78 10.36
C ILE A 27 -3.47 -5.71 11.31
N LEU A 28 -3.23 -6.82 12.02
CA LEU A 28 -2.14 -6.99 12.98
C LEU A 28 -1.40 -8.33 12.74
N PRO A 29 -0.05 -8.35 12.66
CA PRO A 29 0.83 -7.18 12.70
C PRO A 29 0.73 -6.35 11.42
N HIS A 30 0.85 -5.02 11.51
CA HIS A 30 0.79 -4.12 10.35
C HIS A 30 1.88 -4.45 9.30
N SER A 31 2.98 -5.08 9.73
CA SER A 31 4.05 -5.57 8.86
C SER A 31 3.61 -6.67 7.89
N SER A 32 2.38 -7.17 7.99
CA SER A 32 1.81 -8.14 7.05
C SER A 32 1.23 -7.51 5.78
N THR A 33 0.99 -6.19 5.76
CA THR A 33 0.44 -5.49 4.59
C THR A 33 1.48 -5.17 3.51
N PRO A 34 2.70 -4.70 3.82
CA PRO A 34 3.72 -4.45 2.81
C PRO A 34 4.03 -5.71 1.97
N LEU A 35 4.18 -5.53 0.65
CA LEU A 35 4.50 -6.59 -0.30
C LEU A 35 5.88 -6.35 -0.93
N ASP A 36 6.67 -7.40 -1.08
CA ASP A 36 7.95 -7.35 -1.81
C ASP A 36 7.71 -6.93 -3.27
N GLY A 37 8.49 -5.99 -3.78
CA GLY A 37 8.35 -5.49 -5.15
C GLY A 37 7.25 -4.43 -5.37
N ALA A 38 6.49 -4.07 -4.34
CA ALA A 38 5.50 -3.00 -4.38
C ALA A 38 6.04 -1.65 -3.87
N LEU A 39 5.37 -0.55 -4.24
CA LEU A 39 5.48 0.73 -3.53
C LEU A 39 4.72 0.63 -2.21
N ASN A 40 5.41 0.50 -1.09
CA ASN A 40 4.79 0.36 0.22
C ASN A 40 4.76 1.70 0.96
N THR A 41 3.57 2.28 1.13
CA THR A 41 3.38 3.58 1.76
C THR A 41 2.83 3.43 3.18
N ARG A 42 3.64 3.82 4.17
CA ARG A 42 3.15 3.98 5.54
C ARG A 42 2.42 5.32 5.65
N THR A 43 1.17 5.28 6.06
CA THR A 43 0.31 6.47 6.25
C THR A 43 0.52 7.10 7.63
N ALA A 44 -0.21 8.19 7.89
CA ALA A 44 -0.40 8.70 9.25
C ALA A 44 -1.18 7.68 10.11
N CYS A 45 -1.39 7.99 11.39
CA CYS A 45 -2.19 7.16 12.29
C CYS A 45 -3.67 7.23 11.91
N LEU A 46 -4.09 6.33 11.01
CA LEU A 46 -5.47 6.19 10.54
C LEU A 46 -6.05 4.87 11.03
N LYS A 47 -7.34 4.84 11.38
CA LYS A 47 -8.04 3.57 11.58
C LYS A 47 -8.22 2.85 10.24
N HIS A 48 -8.48 1.55 10.29
CA HIS A 48 -8.60 0.72 9.08
C HIS A 48 -9.55 1.33 8.03
N ASN A 49 -10.74 1.76 8.45
CA ASN A 49 -11.73 2.33 7.54
C ASN A 49 -11.48 3.81 7.20
N ASP A 50 -10.68 4.53 8.01
CA ASP A 50 -10.35 5.94 7.73
C ASP A 50 -9.46 6.06 6.49
N LEU A 51 -8.68 5.01 6.15
CA LEU A 51 -7.90 4.93 4.91
C LEU A 51 -8.76 5.16 3.65
N LEU A 52 -10.03 4.74 3.68
CA LEU A 52 -10.94 4.82 2.52
C LEU A 52 -11.41 6.24 2.23
N GLY A 53 -11.46 7.10 3.26
CA GLY A 53 -11.93 8.48 3.17
C GLY A 53 -10.82 9.53 3.23
N ASP A 54 -9.58 9.13 3.54
CA ASP A 54 -8.48 10.08 3.70
C ASP A 54 -8.05 10.69 2.35
N VAL A 55 -8.08 12.02 2.28
CA VAL A 55 -7.76 12.78 1.07
C VAL A 55 -6.29 12.62 0.66
N THR A 56 -5.38 12.46 1.62
CA THR A 56 -3.95 12.26 1.34
C THR A 56 -3.72 10.90 0.68
N VAL A 57 -4.32 9.84 1.23
CA VAL A 57 -4.29 8.49 0.65
C VAL A 57 -4.88 8.50 -0.76
N PHE A 58 -6.04 9.14 -0.96
CA PHE A 58 -6.64 9.29 -2.28
C PHE A 58 -5.70 9.95 -3.30
N GLN A 59 -5.06 11.06 -2.93
CA GLN A 59 -4.13 11.78 -3.82
C GLN A 59 -2.90 10.93 -4.17
N GLN A 60 -2.37 10.16 -3.21
CA GLN A 60 -1.24 9.25 -3.44
C GLN A 60 -1.62 8.10 -4.38
N VAL A 61 -2.80 7.49 -4.19
CA VAL A 61 -3.33 6.46 -5.09
C VAL A 61 -3.50 7.04 -6.50
N ARG A 62 -4.06 8.23 -6.63
CA ARG A 62 -4.22 8.90 -7.93
C ARG A 62 -2.87 9.13 -8.62
N SER A 63 -1.87 9.63 -7.88
CA SER A 63 -0.51 9.85 -8.40
C SER A 63 0.18 8.55 -8.84
N PHE A 64 -0.04 7.46 -8.12
CA PHE A 64 0.45 6.14 -8.50
C PHE A 64 -0.16 5.66 -9.82
N LEU A 65 -1.48 5.85 -10.00
CA LEU A 65 -2.20 5.45 -11.21
C LEU A 65 -1.87 6.32 -12.43
N SER A 66 -1.67 7.62 -12.24
CA SER A 66 -1.26 8.55 -13.31
C SER A 66 0.21 8.39 -13.72
N GLY A 67 1.03 7.72 -12.89
CA GLY A 67 2.47 7.57 -13.12
C GLY A 67 3.29 8.81 -12.76
N GLU A 68 2.68 9.80 -12.11
CA GLU A 68 3.31 11.09 -11.74
C GLU A 68 4.32 10.94 -10.59
N GLY A 69 4.26 9.85 -9.83
CA GLY A 69 5.13 9.59 -8.68
C GLY A 69 6.63 9.34 -8.95
N ARG A 70 7.11 9.45 -10.20
CA ARG A 70 8.54 9.26 -10.55
C ARG A 70 9.34 10.56 -10.74
N ALA A 71 8.70 11.73 -10.82
CA ALA A 71 9.41 12.99 -11.11
C ALA A 71 10.05 13.68 -9.89
N ALA A 72 9.78 13.20 -8.66
CA ALA A 72 10.19 13.89 -7.43
C ALA A 72 11.30 13.17 -6.62
N GLN A 73 11.97 12.16 -7.20
CA GLN A 73 13.04 11.40 -6.53
C GLN A 73 14.32 11.33 -7.38
N GLY A 74 14.67 12.44 -8.03
CA GLY A 74 15.99 12.67 -8.65
C GLY A 74 16.79 13.67 -7.84
#